data_AF-A0A945N3E0-F1
#
_entry.id   AF-A0A945N3E0-F1
#
_cell.length_a   1.000
_cell.length_b   1.000
_cell.length_c   1.000
_cell.angle_alpha   90.00
_cell.angle_beta   90.00
_cell.angle_gamma   90.00
#
_symmetry.space_group_name_H-M   'P 1'
#
loop_
_entity.id
_entity.type
_entity.pdbx_description
1 polymer ?
#
loop_
_entity_poly.entity_id
_entity_poly.type
_entity_poly.pdbx_seq_one_letter_code
_entity_poly.pdbx_strand_id
1 'polypeptide(L)'
;MSKIEKLPDAKRLGENLNALFNYVDRVRVEIALLNKSDEGDDQFMTMSKQLDGVVEATSDASERIMDAVENSGEAAEKLRAALTDAEHIELLDRIVGSNNVVFDACAFQDLTGQRVSKIVKSISYVEDRVTALREIWGCDVLDSIELDLHDLRSDDEKLLNGPQAKAEALGQDDIDALFD
;
A
#
# COMPACT_ATOMS: atom_id res chain seq x y z
N MET A 1 -4.11 29.92 -54.61
CA MET A 1 -2.73 30.03 -54.12
C MET A 1 -2.66 29.38 -52.76
N SER A 2 -1.94 28.26 -52.68
CA SER A 2 -1.84 27.37 -51.53
C SER A 2 -1.27 28.09 -50.30
N LYS A 3 -1.91 27.91 -49.14
CA LYS A 3 -1.37 28.29 -47.84
C LYS A 3 -0.16 27.40 -47.57
N ILE A 4 1.04 27.96 -47.72
CA ILE A 4 2.27 27.33 -47.25
C ILE A 4 2.21 27.33 -45.72
N GLU A 5 1.93 26.17 -45.16
CA GLU A 5 2.13 25.84 -43.76
C GLU A 5 3.61 26.07 -43.46
N LYS A 6 3.93 27.14 -42.71
CA LYS A 6 5.32 27.48 -42.37
C LYS A 6 5.92 26.31 -41.60
N LEU A 7 6.98 25.70 -42.15
CA LEU A 7 7.80 24.73 -41.44
C LEU A 7 8.20 25.29 -40.06
N PRO A 8 8.26 24.46 -39.01
CA PRO A 8 8.68 24.90 -37.69
C PRO A 8 10.07 25.57 -37.78
N ASP A 9 10.17 26.75 -37.17
CA ASP A 9 11.38 27.58 -37.14
C ASP A 9 12.56 26.75 -36.59
N ALA A 10 13.62 26.56 -37.37
CA ALA A 10 14.71 25.62 -37.06
C ALA A 10 15.36 25.92 -35.69
N LYS A 11 15.34 27.19 -35.28
CA LYS A 11 15.80 27.63 -33.96
C LYS A 11 14.91 27.09 -32.82
N ARG A 12 13.59 27.17 -32.98
CA ARG A 12 12.61 26.65 -32.01
C ARG A 12 12.68 25.13 -31.93
N LEU A 13 12.92 24.45 -33.06
CA LEU A 13 13.15 23.00 -33.07
C LEU A 13 14.43 22.64 -32.31
N GLY A 14 15.52 23.38 -32.50
CA GLY A 14 16.76 23.19 -31.76
C GLY A 14 16.60 23.42 -30.24
N GLU A 15 15.88 24.47 -29.85
CA GLU A 15 15.55 24.73 -28.44
C GLU A 15 14.73 23.59 -27.81
N ASN A 16 13.71 23.11 -28.51
CA ASN A 16 12.87 21.99 -28.04
C ASN A 16 13.66 20.67 -27.96
N LEU A 17 14.54 20.39 -28.91
CA LEU A 17 15.38 19.19 -28.90
C LEU A 17 16.36 19.23 -27.72
N ASN A 18 17.02 20.37 -27.48
CA ASN A 18 17.91 20.52 -26.33
C ASN A 18 17.16 20.36 -25.00
N ALA A 19 15.96 20.93 -24.89
CA ALA A 19 15.11 20.74 -23.71
C ALA A 19 14.75 19.25 -23.50
N LEU A 20 14.44 18.54 -24.58
CA LEU A 20 14.13 17.12 -24.53
C LEU A 20 15.35 16.27 -24.14
N PHE A 21 16.54 16.56 -24.67
CA PHE A 21 17.77 15.89 -24.27
C PHE A 21 18.07 16.09 -22.78
N ASN A 22 18.00 17.33 -22.29
CA ASN A 22 18.19 17.63 -20.87
C ASN A 22 17.18 16.90 -19.99
N TYR A 23 15.93 16.77 -20.45
CA TYR A 23 14.90 16.03 -19.74
C TYR A 23 15.19 14.52 -19.71
N VAL A 24 15.62 13.95 -20.83
CA VAL A 24 16.01 12.53 -20.91
C VAL A 24 17.20 12.23 -20.00
N ASP A 25 18.21 13.10 -19.96
CA ASP A 25 19.37 12.94 -19.07
C ASP A 25 18.96 13.03 -17.60
N ARG A 26 18.03 13.92 -17.26
CA ARG A 26 17.47 13.98 -15.91
C ARG A 26 16.73 12.70 -15.53
N VAL A 27 15.86 12.20 -16.40
CA VAL A 27 15.12 10.94 -16.17
C VAL A 27 16.09 9.78 -15.98
N ARG A 28 17.18 9.74 -16.75
CA ARG A 28 18.22 8.72 -16.61
C ARG A 28 18.90 8.75 -15.24
N VAL A 29 19.17 9.94 -14.69
CA VAL A 29 19.71 10.09 -13.31
C VAL A 29 18.68 9.65 -12.27
N GLU A 30 17.41 10.01 -12.44
CA GLU A 30 16.32 9.59 -11.54
C GLU A 30 16.11 8.07 -11.54
N ILE A 31 16.22 7.41 -12.70
CA ILE A 31 16.19 5.94 -12.81
C ILE A 31 17.40 5.31 -12.12
N ALA A 32 18.59 5.92 -12.26
CA ALA A 32 19.79 5.43 -11.58
C ALA A 32 19.68 5.54 -10.05
N LEU A 33 19.01 6.58 -9.53
CA LEU A 33 18.71 6.73 -8.10
C LEU A 33 17.81 5.61 -7.58
N LEU A 34 16.76 5.26 -8.33
CA LEU A 34 15.87 4.15 -7.98
C LEU A 34 16.57 2.79 -8.00
N ASN A 35 17.61 2.62 -8.83
CA ASN A 35 18.38 1.37 -8.95
C ASN A 35 19.47 1.25 -7.87
N LYS A 36 20.09 2.37 -7.45
CA LYS A 36 21.24 2.38 -6.52
C LYS A 36 20.89 2.54 -5.05
N SER A 37 19.66 2.86 -4.68
CA SER A 37 19.21 2.58 -3.33
C SER A 37 19.56 1.11 -3.03
N ASP A 38 20.12 0.81 -1.87
CA ASP A 38 20.71 -0.50 -1.46
C ASP A 38 19.75 -1.72 -1.60
N GLU A 39 18.53 -1.48 -2.09
CA GLU A 39 17.38 -2.35 -2.20
C GLU A 39 16.71 -2.25 -3.60
N GLY A 40 17.29 -1.62 -4.63
CA GLY A 40 16.57 -1.15 -5.83
C GLY A 40 15.68 -2.15 -6.60
N ASP A 41 16.03 -3.44 -6.65
CA ASP A 41 15.18 -4.51 -7.24
C ASP A 41 14.21 -5.12 -6.20
N ASP A 42 14.51 -4.92 -4.91
CA ASP A 42 13.77 -5.45 -3.78
C ASP A 42 12.79 -4.42 -3.20
N GLN A 43 12.93 -3.12 -3.47
CA GLN A 43 12.16 -2.07 -2.79
C GLN A 43 10.70 -2.04 -3.28
N PHE A 44 10.47 -2.10 -4.60
CA PHE A 44 9.13 -2.19 -5.17
C PHE A 44 8.44 -3.51 -4.82
N MET A 45 9.18 -4.61 -4.88
CA MET A 45 8.71 -5.93 -4.43
C MET A 45 8.42 -5.96 -2.93
N THR A 46 9.23 -5.31 -2.11
CA THR A 46 9.05 -5.20 -0.65
C THR A 46 7.85 -4.34 -0.32
N MET A 47 7.70 -3.17 -0.96
CA MET A 47 6.52 -2.32 -0.81
C MET A 47 5.24 -3.06 -1.23
N SER A 48 5.28 -3.80 -2.34
CA SER A 48 4.14 -4.61 -2.79
C SER A 48 3.79 -5.71 -1.77
N LYS A 49 4.79 -6.46 -1.30
CA LYS A 49 4.60 -7.48 -0.25
C LYS A 49 4.08 -6.89 1.06
N GLN A 50 4.57 -5.73 1.47
CA GLN A 50 4.10 -5.04 2.68
C GLN A 50 2.65 -4.60 2.52
N LEU A 51 2.27 -4.05 1.36
CA LEU A 51 0.88 -3.69 1.08
C LEU A 51 -0.05 -4.91 1.05
N ASP A 52 0.40 -6.02 0.45
CA ASP A 52 -0.34 -7.29 0.48
C ASP A 52 -0.51 -7.80 1.92
N GLY A 53 0.56 -7.72 2.73
CA GLY A 53 0.51 -8.06 4.15
C GLY A 53 -0.44 -7.18 4.96
N VAL A 54 -0.54 -5.88 4.64
CA VAL A 54 -1.55 -4.98 5.24
C VAL A 54 -2.96 -5.40 4.86
N VAL A 55 -3.21 -5.76 3.60
CA VAL A 55 -4.53 -6.24 3.16
C VAL A 55 -4.90 -7.53 3.87
N GLU A 56 -3.98 -8.49 3.96
CA GLU A 56 -4.19 -9.76 4.66
C GLU A 56 -4.46 -9.53 6.15
N ALA A 57 -3.58 -8.79 6.85
CA ALA A 57 -3.73 -8.53 8.28
C ALA A 57 -5.02 -7.78 8.62
N THR A 58 -5.43 -6.82 7.78
CA THR A 58 -6.69 -6.10 7.98
C THR A 58 -7.92 -6.96 7.67
N SER A 59 -7.82 -7.86 6.68
CA SER A 59 -8.88 -8.84 6.38
C SER A 59 -9.05 -9.83 7.53
N ASP A 60 -7.96 -10.44 8.00
CA ASP A 60 -7.96 -11.37 9.13
C ASP A 60 -8.53 -10.71 10.40
N ALA A 61 -8.17 -9.45 10.66
CA ALA A 61 -8.71 -8.70 11.79
C ALA A 61 -10.21 -8.42 11.65
N SER A 62 -10.67 -8.02 10.45
CA SER A 62 -12.09 -7.80 10.18
C SER A 62 -12.92 -9.07 10.29
N GLU A 63 -12.42 -10.21 9.81
CA GLU A 63 -13.09 -11.51 9.95
C GLU A 63 -13.26 -11.90 11.42
N ARG A 64 -12.20 -11.77 12.23
CA ARG A 64 -12.27 -12.02 13.68
C ARG A 64 -13.26 -11.11 14.41
N ILE A 65 -13.38 -9.84 13.98
CA ILE A 65 -14.36 -8.91 14.54
C ILE A 65 -15.79 -9.36 14.17
N MET A 66 -16.02 -9.73 12.91
CA MET A 66 -17.33 -10.23 12.47
C MET A 66 -17.73 -11.50 13.22
N ASP A 67 -16.81 -12.46 13.36
CA ASP A 67 -17.03 -13.68 14.16
C ASP A 67 -17.41 -13.36 15.60
N ALA A 68 -16.73 -12.41 16.24
CA ALA A 68 -17.05 -11.99 17.61
C ALA A 68 -18.44 -11.35 17.71
N VAL A 69 -18.82 -10.55 16.71
CA VAL A 69 -20.13 -9.91 16.62
C VAL A 69 -21.25 -10.94 16.40
N GLU A 70 -21.03 -11.94 15.54
CA GLU A 70 -21.98 -13.05 15.30
C GLU A 70 -22.19 -13.88 16.57
N ASN A 71 -21.10 -14.28 17.24
CA ASN A 71 -21.17 -14.99 18.51
C ASN A 71 -21.92 -14.16 19.58
N SER A 72 -21.69 -12.84 19.62
CA SER A 72 -22.43 -11.94 20.49
C SER A 72 -23.91 -11.85 20.11
N GLY A 73 -24.24 -11.92 18.82
CA GLY A 73 -25.61 -11.96 18.32
C GLY A 73 -26.35 -13.22 18.76
N GLU A 74 -25.74 -14.40 18.63
CA GLU A 74 -26.33 -15.65 19.10
C GLU A 74 -26.59 -15.66 20.62
N ALA A 75 -25.64 -15.12 21.41
CA ALA A 75 -25.81 -14.97 22.84
C ALA A 75 -26.96 -14.01 23.17
N ALA A 76 -27.08 -12.91 22.42
CA ALA A 76 -28.15 -11.95 22.55
C ALA A 76 -29.53 -12.57 22.21
N GLU A 77 -29.63 -13.40 21.17
CA GLU A 77 -30.88 -14.11 20.85
C GLU A 77 -31.32 -15.06 21.98
N LYS A 78 -30.38 -15.83 22.54
CA LYS A 78 -30.64 -16.71 23.69
C LYS A 78 -31.12 -15.92 24.91
N LEU A 79 -30.49 -14.77 25.18
CA LEU A 79 -30.92 -13.84 26.23
C LEU A 79 -32.32 -13.28 25.98
N ARG A 80 -32.62 -12.90 24.72
CA ARG A 80 -33.94 -12.36 24.34
C ARG A 80 -35.06 -13.33 24.65
N ALA A 81 -34.84 -14.63 24.44
CA ALA A 81 -35.83 -15.67 24.72
C ALA A 81 -36.07 -15.89 26.24
N ALA A 82 -35.10 -15.55 27.08
CA ALA A 82 -35.18 -15.73 28.54
C ALA A 82 -35.65 -14.48 29.29
N LEU A 83 -35.52 -13.29 28.69
CA LEU A 83 -35.87 -12.02 29.31
C LEU A 83 -37.37 -11.71 29.15
N THR A 84 -37.99 -11.28 30.25
CA THR A 84 -39.39 -10.79 30.27
C THR A 84 -39.50 -9.33 30.69
N ASP A 85 -38.44 -8.78 31.27
CA ASP A 85 -38.38 -7.40 31.72
C ASP A 85 -38.19 -6.44 30.54
N ALA A 86 -39.03 -5.40 30.46
CA ALA A 86 -39.05 -4.48 29.31
C ALA A 86 -37.79 -3.61 29.22
N GLU A 87 -37.21 -3.21 30.35
CA GLU A 87 -35.99 -2.38 30.38
C GLU A 87 -34.79 -3.20 29.92
N HIS A 88 -34.68 -4.45 30.39
CA HIS A 88 -33.62 -5.37 29.94
C HIS A 88 -33.74 -5.72 28.45
N ILE A 89 -34.96 -5.86 27.94
CA ILE A 89 -35.20 -6.08 26.50
C ILE A 89 -34.73 -4.87 25.67
N GLU A 90 -35.00 -3.64 26.11
CA GLU A 90 -34.55 -2.44 25.42
C GLU A 90 -33.01 -2.31 25.41
N LEU A 91 -32.35 -2.63 26.53
CA LEU A 91 -30.90 -2.66 26.60
C LEU A 91 -30.31 -3.70 25.64
N LEU A 92 -30.92 -4.88 25.54
CA LEU A 92 -30.51 -5.92 24.62
C LEU A 92 -30.69 -5.50 23.16
N ASP A 93 -31.80 -4.86 22.82
CA ASP A 93 -32.04 -4.31 21.48
C ASP A 93 -30.97 -3.27 21.09
N ARG A 94 -30.52 -2.44 22.04
CA ARG A 94 -29.41 -1.50 21.80
C ARG A 94 -28.06 -2.19 21.56
N ILE A 95 -27.78 -3.30 22.24
CA ILE A 95 -26.58 -4.11 22.01
C ILE A 95 -26.63 -4.73 20.61
N VAL A 96 -27.73 -5.38 20.24
CA VAL A 96 -27.91 -5.97 18.90
C VAL A 96 -27.82 -4.90 17.81
N GLY A 97 -28.42 -3.74 18.03
CA GLY A 97 -28.30 -2.61 17.10
C GLY A 97 -26.85 -2.13 16.93
N SER A 98 -26.07 -2.09 18.01
CA SER A 98 -24.64 -1.72 17.97
C SER A 98 -23.82 -2.77 17.23
N ASN A 99 -24.10 -4.05 17.44
CA ASN A 99 -23.47 -5.16 16.72
C ASN A 99 -23.69 -5.06 15.21
N ASN A 100 -24.91 -4.75 14.77
CA ASN A 100 -25.20 -4.54 13.34
C ASN A 100 -24.40 -3.38 12.74
N VAL A 101 -24.22 -2.28 13.48
CA VAL A 101 -23.37 -1.15 13.03
C VAL A 101 -21.92 -1.57 12.85
N VAL A 102 -21.38 -2.41 13.74
CA VAL A 102 -20.02 -2.94 13.60
C VAL A 102 -19.91 -3.86 12.38
N PHE A 103 -20.91 -4.74 12.17
CA PHE A 103 -20.96 -5.63 11.02
C PHE A 103 -20.96 -4.85 9.69
N ASP A 104 -21.83 -3.85 9.56
CA ASP A 104 -21.91 -2.98 8.38
C ASP A 104 -20.60 -2.20 8.15
N ALA A 105 -19.97 -1.71 9.22
CA ALA A 105 -18.70 -1.01 9.12
C ALA A 105 -17.57 -1.92 8.62
N CYS A 106 -17.49 -3.16 9.15
CA CYS A 106 -16.49 -4.13 8.72
C CYS A 106 -16.76 -4.63 7.29
N ALA A 107 -18.01 -4.73 6.86
CA ALA A 107 -18.35 -5.11 5.48
C ALA A 107 -17.78 -4.12 4.44
N PHE A 108 -17.55 -2.86 4.82
CA PHE A 108 -16.94 -1.85 3.95
C PHE A 108 -15.41 -2.05 3.76
N GLN A 109 -14.77 -2.89 4.59
CA GLN A 109 -13.34 -3.18 4.50
C GLN A 109 -12.98 -3.95 3.23
N ASP A 110 -13.88 -4.79 2.69
CA ASP A 110 -13.68 -5.47 1.41
C ASP A 110 -13.39 -4.48 0.26
N LEU A 111 -14.14 -3.37 0.19
CA LEU A 111 -13.90 -2.32 -0.80
C LEU A 111 -12.53 -1.66 -0.61
N THR A 112 -12.04 -1.55 0.62
CA THR A 112 -10.71 -1.03 0.93
C THR A 112 -9.63 -2.00 0.46
N GLY A 113 -9.77 -3.30 0.74
CA GLY A 113 -8.86 -4.34 0.25
C GLY A 113 -8.77 -4.37 -1.28
N GLN A 114 -9.90 -4.25 -1.98
CA GLN A 114 -9.94 -4.13 -3.44
C GLN A 114 -9.21 -2.87 -3.96
N ARG A 115 -9.33 -1.74 -3.26
CA ARG A 115 -8.64 -0.50 -3.65
C ARG A 115 -7.14 -0.61 -3.47
N VAL A 116 -6.67 -1.18 -2.35
CA VAL A 116 -5.24 -1.41 -2.12
C VAL A 116 -4.68 -2.38 -3.17
N SER A 117 -5.40 -3.46 -3.47
CA SER A 117 -5.01 -4.40 -4.54
C SER A 117 -4.84 -3.71 -5.92
N LYS A 118 -5.65 -2.70 -6.23
CA LYS A 118 -5.49 -1.91 -7.46
C LYS A 118 -4.25 -1.00 -7.41
N ILE A 119 -3.93 -0.46 -6.24
CA ILE A 119 -2.71 0.34 -6.03
C ILE A 119 -1.49 -0.54 -6.24
N VAL A 120 -1.44 -1.73 -5.62
CA VAL A 120 -0.35 -2.71 -5.81
C VAL A 120 -0.12 -3.02 -7.29
N LYS A 121 -1.19 -3.34 -8.04
CA LYS A 121 -1.08 -3.56 -9.50
C LYS A 121 -0.54 -2.35 -10.27
N SER A 122 -0.84 -1.14 -9.82
CA SER A 122 -0.35 0.09 -10.45
C SER A 122 1.13 0.30 -10.15
N ILE A 123 1.57 -0.05 -8.94
CA ILE A 123 2.99 -0.03 -8.54
C ILE A 123 3.78 -1.03 -9.38
N SER A 124 3.31 -2.27 -9.52
CA SER A 124 3.95 -3.28 -10.39
C SER A 124 4.07 -2.81 -11.84
N TYR A 125 3.05 -2.12 -12.36
CA TYR A 125 3.12 -1.54 -13.71
C TYR A 125 4.21 -0.45 -13.84
N VAL A 126 4.42 0.36 -12.80
CA VAL A 126 5.49 1.36 -12.79
C VAL A 126 6.85 0.67 -12.73
N GLU A 127 7.00 -0.34 -11.88
CA GLU A 127 8.19 -1.17 -11.74
C GLU A 127 8.61 -1.82 -13.07
N ASP A 128 7.66 -2.44 -13.79
CA ASP A 128 7.91 -3.02 -15.12
C ASP A 128 8.50 -1.98 -16.10
N ARG A 129 8.04 -0.72 -16.02
CA ARG A 129 8.50 0.35 -16.91
C ARG A 129 9.87 0.90 -16.51
N VAL A 130 10.12 1.03 -15.23
CA VAL A 130 11.45 1.39 -14.71
C VAL A 130 12.46 0.32 -15.11
N THR A 131 12.09 -0.95 -14.99
CA THR A 131 12.92 -2.10 -15.40
C THR A 131 13.20 -2.08 -16.91
N ALA A 132 12.18 -1.90 -17.75
CA ALA A 132 12.38 -1.79 -19.20
C ALA A 132 13.28 -0.60 -19.59
N LEU A 133 13.13 0.54 -18.91
CA LEU A 133 13.99 1.70 -19.14
C LEU A 133 15.44 1.44 -18.71
N ARG A 134 15.63 0.72 -17.60
CA ARG A 134 16.96 0.27 -17.14
C ARG A 134 17.64 -0.61 -18.17
N GLU A 135 16.92 -1.57 -18.75
CA GLU A 135 17.42 -2.43 -19.82
C GLU A 135 17.84 -1.64 -21.07
N ILE A 136 17.06 -0.62 -21.46
CA ILE A 136 17.35 0.22 -22.63
C ILE A 136 18.65 1.04 -22.44
N TRP A 137 18.86 1.61 -21.25
CA TRP A 137 20.05 2.44 -20.98
C TRP A 137 21.30 1.63 -20.63
N GLY A 138 21.14 0.37 -20.22
CA GLY A 138 22.22 -0.53 -19.83
C GLY A 138 22.62 -0.36 -18.36
N CYS A 139 22.68 -1.48 -17.64
CA CYS A 139 22.96 -1.49 -16.20
C CYS A 139 24.32 -0.86 -15.87
N ASP A 140 25.39 -1.24 -16.59
CA ASP A 140 26.75 -0.72 -16.38
C ASP A 140 26.81 0.82 -16.45
N VAL A 141 26.00 1.39 -17.33
CA VAL A 141 25.94 2.84 -17.57
C VAL A 141 25.23 3.55 -16.43
N LEU A 142 24.14 2.99 -15.91
CA LEU A 142 23.42 3.54 -14.76
C LEU A 142 24.22 3.36 -13.46
N ASP A 143 24.90 2.23 -13.31
CA ASP A 143 25.72 1.91 -12.14
C ASP A 143 27.00 2.75 -12.08
N SER A 144 27.43 3.32 -13.21
CA SER A 144 28.56 4.27 -13.25
C SER A 144 28.21 5.69 -12.78
N ILE A 145 26.93 6.03 -12.64
CA ILE A 145 26.50 7.37 -12.22
C ILE A 145 26.75 7.53 -10.71
N GLU A 146 27.64 8.43 -10.31
CA GLU A 146 27.80 8.80 -8.90
C GLU A 146 26.56 9.56 -8.42
N LEU A 147 25.95 9.06 -7.35
CA LEU A 147 24.73 9.58 -6.76
C LEU A 147 24.96 9.83 -5.27
N ASP A 148 24.46 10.96 -4.78
CA ASP A 148 24.46 11.27 -3.36
C ASP A 148 23.23 10.62 -2.72
N LEU A 149 23.43 9.42 -2.18
CA LEU A 149 22.40 8.63 -1.49
C LEU A 149 22.37 9.03 -0.02
N HIS A 150 21.73 10.16 0.29
CA HIS A 150 21.43 10.49 1.68
C HIS A 150 20.12 9.82 2.09
N ASP A 151 20.08 9.14 3.23
CA ASP A 151 18.81 8.69 3.81
C ASP A 151 17.98 9.93 4.15
N LEU A 152 16.85 10.09 3.45
CA LEU A 152 15.94 11.23 3.60
C LEU A 152 14.87 10.98 4.67
N ARG A 153 14.82 9.77 5.25
CA ARG A 153 13.86 9.44 6.30
C ARG A 153 14.17 10.20 7.57
N SER A 154 13.13 10.77 8.16
CA SER A 154 13.17 11.31 9.50
C SER A 154 13.46 10.22 10.54
N ASP A 155 13.90 10.60 11.73
CA ASP A 155 14.17 9.63 12.80
C ASP A 155 12.91 8.88 13.24
N ASP A 156 11.74 9.51 13.16
CA ASP A 156 10.45 8.86 13.45
C ASP A 156 10.09 7.80 12.40
N GLU A 157 10.33 8.08 11.11
CA GLU A 157 10.09 7.10 10.03
C GLU A 157 10.96 5.86 10.15
N LYS A 158 12.16 5.98 10.75
CA LYS A 158 13.04 4.83 11.02
C LYS A 158 12.51 3.91 12.12
N LEU A 159 11.56 4.36 12.94
CA LEU A 159 10.92 3.57 13.99
C LEU A 159 9.68 2.83 13.51
N LEU A 160 9.13 3.21 12.35
CA LEU A 160 7.95 2.59 11.76
C LEU A 160 8.34 1.29 11.07
N ASN A 161 8.17 0.18 11.78
CA ASN A 161 8.27 -1.16 11.21
C ASN A 161 6.88 -1.57 10.70
N GLY A 162 6.81 -2.03 9.44
CA GLY A 162 5.57 -2.55 8.86
C GLY A 162 5.11 -3.84 9.56
N PRO A 163 3.93 -4.37 9.17
CA PRO A 163 3.46 -5.66 9.67
C PRO A 163 4.54 -6.73 9.46
N GLN A 164 4.90 -7.45 10.51
CA GLN A 164 5.89 -8.53 10.40
C GLN A 164 5.35 -9.64 9.50
N ALA A 165 6.22 -10.20 8.65
CA ALA A 165 5.88 -11.39 7.89
C ALA A 165 5.51 -12.52 8.86
N LYS A 166 4.53 -13.37 8.52
CA LYS A 166 4.07 -14.48 9.37
C LYS A 166 5.19 -15.39 9.89
N ALA A 167 6.30 -15.50 9.16
CA ALA A 167 7.48 -16.29 9.55
C ALA A 167 8.37 -15.61 10.61
N GLU A 168 8.26 -14.30 10.78
CA GLU A 168 9.02 -13.47 11.73
C GLU A 168 8.14 -12.92 12.85
N ALA A 169 6.83 -13.16 12.78
CA ALA A 169 5.88 -12.75 13.80
C ALA A 169 6.17 -13.51 15.11
N LEU A 170 6.35 -12.75 16.20
CA LEU A 170 6.44 -13.31 17.54
C LEU A 170 5.18 -14.12 17.86
N GLY A 171 5.36 -15.32 18.41
CA GLY A 171 4.26 -16.16 18.84
C GLY A 171 3.57 -15.56 20.06
N GLN A 172 2.32 -15.95 20.32
CA GLN A 172 1.61 -15.55 21.54
C GLN A 172 2.40 -15.94 22.80
N ASP A 173 3.09 -17.09 22.76
CA ASP A 173 3.96 -17.56 23.84
C ASP A 173 5.15 -16.60 24.11
N ASP A 174 5.67 -15.94 23.06
CA ASP A 174 6.74 -14.95 23.20
C ASP A 174 6.21 -13.62 23.77
N ILE A 175 4.97 -13.27 23.45
CA ILE A 175 4.27 -12.09 23.99
C ILE A 175 3.99 -12.30 25.48
N ASP A 176 3.51 -13.48 25.87
CA ASP A 176 3.18 -13.79 27.27
C ASP A 176 4.45 -13.76 28.15
N ALA A 177 5.60 -14.21 27.62
CA ALA A 177 6.89 -14.16 28.31
C ALA A 177 7.45 -12.75 28.57
N LEU A 178 6.91 -11.71 27.93
CA LEU A 178 7.29 -10.31 28.15
C LEU A 178 6.56 -9.66 29.33
N PHE A 179 5.46 -10.27 29.81
CA PHE A 179 4.59 -9.72 30.86
C PHE A 179 4.57 -10.56 32.15
N ASP A 180 5.33 -11.66 32.20
CA ASP A 180 5.62 -12.48 33.40
C ASP A 180 6.97 -12.12 34.05
#